data_AF-A0A1S8THU4-F1
#
_entry.id   AF-A0A1S8THU4-F1
#
_cell.length_a   1.000
_cell.length_b   1.000
_cell.length_c   1.000
_cell.angle_alpha   90.00
_cell.angle_beta   90.00
_cell.angle_gamma   90.00
#
_symmetry.space_group_name_H-M   'P 1'
#
loop_
_entity.id
_entity.type
_entity.pdbx_description
1 polymer ?
#
loop_
_entity_poly.entity_id
_entity_poly.type
_entity_poly.pdbx_seq_one_letter_code
_entity_poly.pdbx_strand_id
1 'polypeptide(L)'
;MVNEKKFLPISKKDMRERGWDECDLIVVTADAYIDHHSFGTAIISRVLEAQGYKVGIIAQPDWKTLYDFQKLGKPKYGFLVNAGNMDSMVNHVRHVSSLN
;
A
#
# COMPACT_ATOMS: atom_id res chain seq x y z
N MET A 1 -26.22 7.19 6.83
CA MET A 1 -24.93 7.91 6.78
C MET A 1 -24.03 7.13 5.86
N VAL A 2 -23.84 7.62 4.62
CA VAL A 2 -23.02 6.93 3.63
C VAL A 2 -21.57 7.06 4.09
N ASN A 3 -21.02 5.99 4.66
CA ASN A 3 -19.58 5.87 4.89
C ASN A 3 -18.96 5.72 3.51
N GLU A 4 -18.68 6.84 2.82
CA GLU A 4 -17.90 6.82 1.59
C GLU A 4 -16.64 6.01 1.89
N LYS A 5 -16.44 4.91 1.16
CA LYS A 5 -15.27 4.04 1.30
C LYS A 5 -14.03 4.85 0.92
N LYS A 6 -13.48 5.60 1.88
CA LYS A 6 -12.20 6.27 1.70
C LYS A 6 -11.14 5.19 1.54
N PHE A 7 -10.31 5.35 0.51
CA PHE A 7 -9.14 4.52 0.28
C PHE A 7 -8.27 4.46 1.54
N LEU A 8 -7.61 3.33 1.75
CA LEU A 8 -6.64 3.19 2.84
C LEU A 8 -5.53 4.23 2.69
N PRO A 9 -4.96 4.73 3.79
CA PRO A 9 -3.93 5.76 3.74
C PRO A 9 -2.68 5.26 3.00
N ILE A 10 -2.28 6.02 1.99
CA ILE A 10 -1.06 5.79 1.19
C ILE A 10 0.02 6.86 1.48
N SER A 11 -0.36 7.91 2.21
CA SER A 11 0.50 9.03 2.59
C SER A 11 0.26 9.48 4.03
N LYS A 12 1.22 10.23 4.61
CA LYS A 12 1.05 10.89 5.91
C LYS A 12 -0.10 11.91 5.92
N LYS A 13 -0.46 12.46 4.77
CA LYS A 13 -1.61 13.37 4.66
C LYS A 13 -2.91 12.62 4.93
N ASP A 14 -3.09 11.45 4.32
CA ASP A 14 -4.27 10.62 4.54
C ASP A 14 -4.38 10.15 6.00
N MET A 15 -3.23 9.85 6.62
CA MET A 15 -3.17 9.52 8.05
C MET A 15 -3.65 10.71 8.90
N ARG A 16 -3.17 11.92 8.64
CA ARG A 16 -3.58 13.14 9.36
C ARG A 16 -5.06 13.45 9.17
N GLU A 17 -5.61 13.26 7.96
CA GLU A 17 -7.05 13.44 7.69
C GLU A 17 -7.92 12.44 8.48
N ARG A 18 -7.36 11.28 8.84
CA ARG A 18 -7.99 10.27 9.70
C ARG A 18 -7.68 10.47 11.19
N GLY A 19 -6.86 11.46 11.56
CA GLY A 19 -6.40 11.70 12.93
C GLY A 19 -5.42 10.62 13.42
N TRP A 20 -4.66 9.99 12.52
CA TRP A 20 -3.70 8.94 12.84
C TRP A 20 -2.28 9.50 12.84
N ASP A 21 -1.59 9.34 13.98
CA ASP A 21 -0.16 9.67 14.09
C ASP A 21 0.73 8.51 13.60
N GLU A 22 0.26 7.27 13.76
CA GLU A 22 0.96 6.04 13.37
C GLU A 22 0.00 4.99 12.79
N CYS A 23 0.53 4.14 11.91
CA CYS A 23 -0.15 2.94 11.43
C CYS A 23 0.19 1.74 12.33
N ASP A 24 -0.77 0.87 12.57
CA ASP A 24 -0.55 -0.38 13.27
C ASP A 24 0.21 -1.38 12.38
N LEU A 25 -0.25 -1.48 11.13
CA LEU A 25 0.30 -2.35 10.11
C LEU A 25 0.50 -1.56 8.81
N ILE A 26 1.62 -1.78 8.14
CA ILE A 26 1.88 -1.21 6.82
C ILE A 26 1.99 -2.36 5.82
N VAL A 27 1.12 -2.36 4.82
CA VAL A 27 1.14 -3.37 3.76
C VAL A 27 1.95 -2.84 2.59
N VAL A 28 3.02 -3.54 2.24
CA VAL A 28 3.85 -3.27 1.07
C VAL A 28 3.48 -4.24 -0.02
N THR A 29 3.13 -3.72 -1.20
CA THR A 29 2.74 -4.53 -2.36
C THR A 29 3.53 -4.12 -3.59
N ALA A 30 3.95 -5.10 -4.39
CA ALA A 30 4.64 -4.87 -5.68
C ALA A 30 3.66 -4.57 -6.84
N ASP A 31 2.36 -4.54 -6.56
CA ASP A 31 1.28 -4.24 -7.51
C ASP A 31 0.63 -2.89 -7.17
N ALA A 32 -0.14 -2.34 -8.11
CA ALA A 32 -0.89 -1.12 -7.86
C ALA A 32 -1.92 -1.36 -6.75
N TYR A 33 -2.05 -0.41 -5.82
CA TYR A 33 -3.12 -0.48 -4.84
C TYR A 33 -4.46 -0.13 -5.51
N ILE A 34 -5.28 -1.16 -5.72
CA ILE A 34 -6.64 -1.05 -6.19
C ILE A 34 -7.54 -1.63 -5.09
N ASP A 35 -8.42 -0.80 -4.53
CA ASP A 35 -9.37 -1.20 -3.49
C ASP A 35 -10.55 -2.00 -4.09
N HIS A 36 -10.24 -3.16 -4.67
CA HIS A 36 -11.18 -4.05 -5.33
C HIS A 36 -11.07 -5.47 -4.77
N HIS A 37 -12.21 -6.16 -4.63
CA HIS A 37 -12.29 -7.49 -4.03
C HIS A 37 -11.52 -8.58 -4.81
N SER A 38 -11.11 -8.30 -6.05
CA SER A 38 -10.21 -9.19 -6.81
C SER A 38 -8.74 -9.11 -6.37
N PHE A 39 -8.38 -8.13 -5.53
CA PHE A 39 -7.01 -7.95 -5.05
C PHE A 39 -6.89 -8.44 -3.61
N GLY A 40 -6.06 -9.46 -3.39
CA GLY A 40 -5.82 -10.02 -2.06
C GLY A 40 -5.34 -8.98 -1.05
N THR A 41 -4.50 -8.02 -1.48
CA THR A 41 -4.06 -6.87 -0.68
C THR A 41 -5.25 -6.08 -0.14
N ALA A 42 -6.24 -5.77 -0.98
CA ALA A 42 -7.41 -5.00 -0.56
C ALA A 42 -8.25 -5.79 0.45
N ILE A 43 -8.47 -7.09 0.23
CA ILE A 43 -9.22 -7.93 1.17
C ILE A 43 -8.52 -7.96 2.53
N ILE A 44 -7.24 -8.31 2.57
CA ILE A 44 -6.47 -8.44 3.83
C ILE A 44 -6.49 -7.12 4.59
N SER A 45 -6.21 -6.02 3.92
CA SER A 45 -6.15 -4.71 4.56
C SER A 45 -7.52 -4.23 5.04
N ARG A 46 -8.61 -4.51 4.32
CA ARG A 46 -9.98 -4.18 4.75
C ARG A 46 -10.46 -5.06 5.89
N VAL A 47 -10.09 -6.34 5.92
CA VAL A 47 -10.39 -7.22 7.06
C VAL A 47 -9.67 -6.71 8.31
N LEU A 48 -8.39 -6.34 8.21
CA LEU A 48 -7.64 -5.76 9.33
C LEU A 48 -8.25 -4.42 9.78
N GLU A 49 -8.63 -3.54 8.85
CA GLU A 49 -9.32 -2.29 9.17
C GLU A 49 -10.66 -2.54 9.89
N ALA A 50 -11.43 -3.54 9.45
CA ALA A 50 -12.70 -3.93 10.07
C ALA A 50 -12.52 -4.50 11.49
N GLN A 51 -11.35 -5.07 11.81
CA GLN A 51 -10.97 -5.49 13.16
C GLN A 51 -10.45 -4.32 14.02
N GLY A 52 -10.41 -3.09 13.48
CA GLY A 52 -10.01 -1.89 14.20
C GLY A 52 -8.52 -1.52 14.10
N TYR A 53 -7.75 -2.23 13.26
CA TYR A 53 -6.34 -1.88 13.03
C TYR A 53 -6.20 -0.71 12.06
N LYS A 54 -5.23 0.17 12.33
CA LYS A 54 -4.84 1.26 11.43
C LYS A 54 -3.89 0.72 10.36
N VAL A 55 -4.41 0.50 9.16
CA VAL A 55 -3.63 -0.09 8.05
C VAL A 55 -3.24 0.98 7.04
N GLY A 56 -1.95 1.06 6.72
CA GLY A 56 -1.44 1.87 5.61
C GLY A 56 -0.96 1.01 4.44
N ILE A 57 -0.97 1.55 3.22
CA ILE A 57 -0.54 0.84 2.01
C ILE A 57 0.63 1.56 1.35
N ILE A 58 1.66 0.79 0.99
CA ILE A 58 2.78 1.21 0.14
C ILE A 58 2.75 0.32 -1.12
N ALA A 59 2.20 0.88 -2.20
CA ALA A 59 2.22 0.23 -3.51
C ALA A 59 3.48 0.61 -4.29
N GLN A 60 4.07 -0.37 -4.97
CA GLN A 60 5.20 -0.24 -5.89
C GLN A 60 6.32 0.68 -5.37
N PRO A 61 6.90 0.41 -4.18
CA PRO A 61 8.00 1.23 -3.68
C PRO A 61 9.22 1.11 -4.58
N ASP A 62 9.95 2.21 -4.76
CA ASP A 62 11.28 2.16 -5.37
C ASP A 62 12.24 1.37 -4.48
N TRP A 63 12.68 0.21 -4.96
CA TRP A 63 13.61 -0.67 -4.25
C TRP A 63 15.03 -0.10 -4.14
N LYS A 64 15.35 0.92 -4.93
CA LYS A 64 16.66 1.58 -4.88
C LYS A 64 16.78 2.58 -3.73
N THR A 65 15.66 2.99 -3.13
CA THR A 65 15.67 4.00 -2.06
C THR A 65 14.87 3.55 -0.85
N LEU A 66 15.30 3.98 0.34
CA LEU A 66 14.57 3.70 1.58
C LEU A 66 13.40 4.67 1.81
N TYR A 67 13.28 5.71 1.00
CA TYR A 67 12.31 6.79 1.19
C TYR A 67 10.88 6.28 1.16
N ASP A 68 10.54 5.44 0.17
CA ASP A 68 9.18 4.93 0.00
C ASP A 68 8.75 4.01 1.14
N PHE A 69 9.67 3.23 1.70
CA PHE A 69 9.41 2.37 2.85
C PHE A 69 9.21 3.18 4.14
N GLN A 70 9.84 4.36 4.25
CA GLN A 70 9.76 5.24 5.40
C GLN A 70 8.64 6.27 5.31
N LYS A 71 7.97 6.39 4.15
CA LYS A 71 6.99 7.45 3.87
C LYS A 71 5.81 7.46 4.83
N LEU A 72 5.43 6.30 5.39
CA LEU A 72 4.35 6.17 6.38
C LEU A 72 4.83 6.15 7.84
N GLY A 73 6.14 6.23 8.07
CA GLY A 73 6.74 6.13 9.40
C GLY A 73 6.88 4.69 9.90
N LYS A 74 7.20 4.54 11.19
CA LYS A 74 7.38 3.24 11.84
C LYS A 74 6.00 2.66 12.22
N PRO A 75 5.66 1.43 11.81
CA PRO A 75 4.44 0.79 12.23
C PRO A 75 4.54 0.30 13.68
N LYS A 76 3.39 0.20 14.36
CA LYS A 76 3.32 -0.30 15.75
C LYS A 76 3.60 -1.80 15.85
N TYR A 77 3.04 -2.59 14.94
CA TYR A 77 3.17 -4.05 14.95
C TYR A 77 4.12 -4.57 13.87
N GLY A 78 4.06 -4.03 12.64
CA GLY A 78 4.99 -4.45 11.60
C GLY A 78 4.56 -4.16 10.16
N PHE A 79 5.36 -4.69 9.24
CA PHE A 79 5.11 -4.62 7.80
C PHE A 79 4.60 -5.96 7.28
N LEU A 80 3.59 -5.91 6.39
CA LEU A 80 3.09 -7.07 5.65
C LEU A 80 3.51 -6.93 4.20
N VAL A 81 4.35 -7.82 3.68
CA VAL A 81 4.87 -7.73 2.31
C VAL A 81 4.17 -8.77 1.43
N ASN A 82 3.66 -8.34 0.27
CA ASN A 82 3.14 -9.24 -0.74
C ASN A 82 3.64 -8.87 -2.14
N ALA A 83 3.66 -9.87 -3.04
CA ALA A 83 4.06 -9.67 -4.43
C ALA A 83 2.93 -9.07 -5.32
N GLY A 84 1.71 -8.95 -4.79
CA GLY A 84 0.54 -8.55 -5.56
C GLY A 84 -0.04 -9.67 -6.42
N ASN A 85 -0.93 -9.34 -7.36
CA ASN A 85 -1.64 -10.34 -8.18
C ASN A 85 -1.00 -10.53 -9.57
N MET A 86 -0.02 -9.70 -9.92
CA MET A 86 0.75 -9.83 -11.16
C MET A 86 2.01 -10.66 -10.95
N ASP A 87 2.25 -11.59 -11.88
CA ASP A 87 3.49 -12.35 -11.97
C ASP A 87 4.68 -11.44 -12.38
N SER A 88 5.88 -11.75 -11.87
CA SER A 88 7.08 -10.93 -12.07
C SER A 88 7.52 -10.83 -13.54
N MET A 89 7.10 -11.74 -14.43
CA MET A 89 7.38 -11.64 -15.87
C MET A 89 6.68 -10.48 -16.57
N VAL A 90 5.55 -9.98 -16.04
CA VAL A 90 4.78 -8.89 -16.67
C VAL A 90 5.27 -7.50 -16.22
N ASN A 91 5.95 -7.38 -15.08
CA ASN A 91 6.45 -6.10 -14.59
C ASN A 91 7.76 -5.62 -15.27
N HIS A 92 8.19 -6.32 -16.34
CA HIS A 92 9.40 -6.03 -17.13
C HIS A 92 9.10 -5.41 -18.52
N VAL A 93 8.00 -4.67 -18.70
CA VAL A 93 7.79 -3.90 -19.95
C VAL A 93 8.55 -2.57 -19.92
N ARG A 94 9.87 -2.69 -20.12
CA ARG A 94 10.71 -1.85 -20.98
C ARG A 94 10.81 -0.34 -20.68
N HIS A 95 11.83 -0.02 -19.90
CA HIS A 95 12.78 1.03 -20.26
C HIS A 95 13.49 0.61 -21.56
N VAL A 96 12.91 0.90 -22.73
CA VAL A 96 13.68 0.96 -23.98
C VAL A 96 14.07 2.41 -24.15
N SER A 97 15.34 2.69 -23.88
CA SER A 97 16.02 3.90 -24.32
C SER A 97 15.75 4.09 -25.82
N SER A 98 15.11 5.21 -26.15
CA SER A 98 15.05 5.75 -27.49
C SER A 98 16.47 5.99 -28.01
N LEU A 99 16.96 5.05 -28.80
CA LEU A 99 18.02 5.27 -29.78
C LEU A 99 17.43 4.92 -31.15
N ASN A 100 17.01 5.98 -31.85
CA ASN A 100 17.03 6.12 -33.29
C ASN A 100 17.34 7.58 -33.57
#